data_AF-A0A955VF52-F1
#
_entry.id   AF-A0A955VF52-F1
#
_cell.length_a   1.000
_cell.length_b   1.000
_cell.length_c   1.000
_cell.angle_alpha   90.00
_cell.angle_beta   90.00
_cell.angle_gamma   90.00
#
_symmetry.space_group_name_H-M   'P 1'
#
loop_
_entity.id
_entity.type
_entity.pdbx_description
1 polymer ?
#
loop_
_entity_poly.entity_id
_entity_poly.type
_entity_poly.pdbx_seq_one_letter_code
_entity_poly.pdbx_strand_id
1 'polypeptide(L)'
;TVPNTNECTDCHGTAPNTHLLGVRSRQLNHDAVYDGVSENQIDRVGEVLGFASAPPPAAERPTMPDPFGDAPLVDRARAYLDANCAHCHSAEGAVNQKALFFDWEHSDPASATPLDIGICKVPTSAGGATCERIYDIVPGAPDESILMCRVESDEPKVIMPPLGRRLVHDEGAALLREWIAAMPADDCH
;
A
#
# COMPACT_ATOMS: atom_id res chain seq x y z
N THR A 1 -12.12 -5.09 -12.41
CA THR A 1 -12.47 -5.15 -13.86
C THR A 1 -11.18 -5.27 -14.66
N VAL A 2 -11.23 -5.67 -15.94
CA VAL A 2 -10.01 -5.63 -16.79
C VAL A 2 -9.92 -4.22 -17.37
N PRO A 3 -8.81 -3.48 -17.16
CA PRO A 3 -8.65 -2.14 -17.70
C PRO A 3 -8.73 -2.12 -19.22
N ASN A 4 -9.38 -1.09 -19.78
CA ASN A 4 -9.33 -0.81 -21.21
C ASN A 4 -8.04 -0.05 -21.58
N THR A 5 -7.79 0.11 -22.89
CA THR A 5 -6.55 0.72 -23.40
C THR A 5 -6.26 2.12 -22.85
N ASN A 6 -7.28 2.93 -22.57
CA ASN A 6 -7.07 4.27 -22.01
C ASN A 6 -6.72 4.17 -20.52
N GLU A 7 -7.37 3.27 -19.79
CA GLU A 7 -7.11 3.02 -18.36
C GLU A 7 -5.72 2.42 -18.11
N CYS A 8 -5.09 1.79 -19.13
CA CYS A 8 -3.69 1.36 -19.03
C CYS A 8 -2.74 2.54 -18.73
N THR A 9 -3.05 3.73 -19.25
CA THR A 9 -2.21 4.93 -19.02
C THR A 9 -2.37 5.50 -17.61
N ASP A 10 -3.42 5.14 -16.87
CA ASP A 10 -3.61 5.58 -15.49
C ASP A 10 -2.55 4.98 -14.55
N CYS A 11 -2.03 3.79 -14.88
CA CYS A 11 -0.98 3.13 -14.10
C CYS A 11 0.40 3.14 -14.79
N HIS A 12 0.46 3.14 -16.12
CA HIS A 12 1.74 3.15 -16.86
C HIS A 12 2.16 4.54 -17.39
N GLY A 13 1.32 5.56 -17.27
CA GLY A 13 1.60 6.92 -17.71
C GLY A 13 1.82 7.11 -19.21
N THR A 14 2.21 8.34 -19.59
CA THR A 14 2.69 8.74 -20.93
C THR A 14 4.12 9.31 -20.90
N ALA A 15 4.85 9.17 -19.79
CA ALA A 15 6.23 9.65 -19.58
C ALA A 15 7.24 8.48 -19.74
N PRO A 16 8.53 8.73 -20.06
CA PRO A 16 9.41 7.73 -20.68
C PRO A 16 9.86 6.57 -19.77
N ASN A 17 9.52 6.61 -18.49
CA ASN A 17 9.89 5.58 -17.52
C ASN A 17 8.62 4.84 -17.10
N THR A 18 8.32 3.74 -17.79
CA THR A 18 7.32 2.77 -17.37
C THR A 18 7.76 2.22 -16.01
N HIS A 19 7.24 2.79 -14.91
CA HIS A 19 7.46 2.21 -13.59
C HIS A 19 6.88 0.80 -13.62
N LEU A 20 7.71 -0.18 -13.24
CA LEU A 20 7.29 -1.58 -13.20
C LEU A 20 6.23 -1.72 -12.11
N LEU A 21 4.99 -1.98 -12.54
CA LEU A 21 3.90 -2.40 -11.67
C LEU A 21 4.09 -3.89 -11.38
N GLY A 22 4.85 -4.18 -10.34
CA GLY A 22 5.24 -5.53 -10.00
C GLY A 22 5.76 -5.62 -8.58
N VAL A 23 6.21 -6.82 -8.24
CA VAL A 23 6.80 -7.07 -6.92
C VAL A 23 8.02 -6.18 -6.68
N ARG A 24 8.07 -5.58 -5.49
CA ARG A 24 9.23 -4.81 -5.03
C ARG A 24 10.17 -5.75 -4.30
N SER A 25 11.49 -5.60 -4.44
CA SER A 25 12.46 -6.50 -3.81
C SER A 25 12.24 -6.69 -2.31
N ARG A 26 11.84 -5.63 -1.58
CA ARG A 26 11.49 -5.69 -0.16
C ARG A 26 10.39 -6.69 0.19
N GLN A 27 9.44 -6.94 -0.74
CA GLN A 27 8.39 -7.95 -0.58
C GLN A 27 8.93 -9.37 -0.74
N LEU A 28 10.07 -9.55 -1.39
CA LEU A 28 10.69 -10.85 -1.65
C LEU A 28 11.86 -11.16 -0.72
N ASN A 29 12.35 -10.18 0.04
CA ASN A 29 13.48 -10.38 0.95
C ASN A 29 13.05 -11.07 2.26
N HIS A 30 12.60 -12.31 2.12
CA HIS A 30 12.31 -13.23 3.21
C HIS A 30 12.50 -14.66 2.72
N ASP A 31 12.55 -15.60 3.65
CA ASP A 31 12.73 -17.00 3.31
C ASP A 31 11.38 -17.65 2.93
N ALA A 32 11.43 -18.52 1.93
CA ALA A 32 10.34 -19.43 1.60
C ALA A 32 10.87 -20.86 1.48
N VAL A 33 9.98 -21.84 1.60
CA VAL A 33 10.35 -23.26 1.50
C VAL A 33 10.22 -23.72 0.05
N TYR A 34 11.34 -24.10 -0.55
CA TYR A 34 11.44 -24.69 -1.88
C TYR A 34 11.96 -26.12 -1.76
N ASP A 35 11.17 -27.12 -2.17
CA ASP A 35 11.54 -28.54 -2.13
C ASP A 35 12.04 -29.02 -0.74
N GLY A 36 11.51 -28.44 0.34
CA GLY A 36 11.89 -28.74 1.73
C GLY A 36 13.10 -27.97 2.25
N VAL A 37 13.69 -27.08 1.44
CA VAL A 37 14.81 -26.21 1.81
C VAL A 37 14.29 -24.79 2.02
N SER A 38 14.66 -24.18 3.15
CA SER A 38 14.39 -22.76 3.40
C SER A 38 15.45 -21.93 2.69
N GLU A 39 15.01 -21.04 1.79
CA GLU A 39 15.90 -20.14 1.04
C GLU A 39 15.25 -18.77 0.85
N ASN A 40 16.05 -17.71 0.85
CA ASN A 40 15.60 -16.37 0.54
C ASN A 40 15.08 -16.29 -0.91
N GLN A 41 13.89 -15.72 -1.12
CA GLN A 41 13.26 -15.76 -2.44
C GLN A 41 14.07 -15.00 -3.51
N ILE A 42 14.74 -13.90 -3.16
CA ILE A 42 15.56 -13.15 -4.14
C ILE A 42 16.76 -13.99 -4.59
N ASP A 43 17.40 -14.70 -3.65
CA ASP A 43 18.53 -15.57 -3.96
C ASP A 43 18.07 -16.75 -4.84
N ARG A 44 16.94 -17.35 -4.50
CA ARG A 44 16.32 -18.42 -5.30
C ARG A 44 15.99 -17.97 -6.72
N VAL A 45 15.38 -16.79 -6.87
CA VAL A 45 15.08 -16.21 -8.20
C VAL A 45 16.38 -15.96 -8.97
N GLY A 46 17.42 -15.47 -8.30
CA GLY A 46 18.74 -15.25 -8.91
C GLY A 46 19.41 -16.54 -9.37
N GLU A 47 19.30 -17.62 -8.58
CA GLU A 47 19.80 -18.95 -8.93
C GLU A 47 19.07 -19.52 -10.17
N VAL A 48 17.74 -19.42 -10.21
CA VAL A 48 16.91 -20.03 -11.26
C VAL A 48 16.92 -19.22 -12.55
N LEU A 49 16.85 -17.89 -12.48
CA LEU A 49 16.74 -17.01 -13.65
C LEU A 49 18.08 -16.42 -14.12
N GLY A 50 19.12 -16.47 -13.27
CA GLY A 50 20.46 -15.98 -13.60
C GLY A 50 20.56 -14.47 -13.61
N PHE A 51 20.66 -13.84 -12.44
CA PHE A 51 20.94 -12.40 -12.36
C PHE A 51 22.32 -12.05 -12.94
N ALA A 52 22.42 -10.90 -13.61
CA ALA A 52 23.67 -10.43 -14.20
C ALA A 52 24.78 -10.17 -13.16
N SER A 53 24.38 -9.88 -11.91
CA SER A 53 25.27 -9.76 -10.76
C SER A 53 24.59 -10.31 -9.51
N ALA A 54 25.37 -10.82 -8.58
CA ALA A 54 24.85 -11.26 -7.29
C ALA A 54 24.20 -10.07 -6.54
N PRO A 55 23.01 -10.26 -5.93
CA PRO A 55 22.43 -9.26 -5.06
C PRO A 55 23.28 -9.08 -3.79
N PRO A 56 23.17 -7.94 -3.07
CA PRO A 56 23.80 -7.75 -1.76
C PRO A 56 23.41 -8.87 -0.78
N PRO A 57 24.14 -9.14 0.30
CA PRO A 57 23.71 -10.11 1.31
C PRO A 57 22.27 -9.86 1.80
N ALA A 58 21.49 -10.91 2.06
CA ALA A 58 20.08 -10.78 2.47
C ALA A 58 19.86 -9.88 3.70
N ALA A 59 20.81 -9.92 4.65
CA ALA A 59 20.80 -9.09 5.86
C ALA A 59 20.95 -7.58 5.60
N GLU A 60 21.44 -7.19 4.42
CA GLU A 60 21.63 -5.79 4.02
C GLU A 60 20.51 -5.28 3.11
N ARG A 61 19.61 -6.16 2.66
CA ARG A 61 18.49 -5.81 1.79
C ARG A 61 17.32 -5.28 2.63
N PRO A 62 16.57 -4.26 2.16
CA PRO A 62 15.31 -3.89 2.76
C PRO A 62 14.36 -5.09 2.81
N THR A 63 13.61 -5.23 3.90
CA THR A 63 12.58 -6.25 4.06
C THR A 63 11.28 -5.58 4.45
N MET A 64 10.17 -6.21 4.11
CA MET A 64 8.83 -5.79 4.46
C MET A 64 8.12 -6.99 5.10
N PRO A 65 7.45 -6.81 6.25
CA PRO A 65 6.81 -7.92 6.93
C PRO A 65 5.60 -8.44 6.16
N ASP A 66 5.20 -9.67 6.45
CA ASP A 66 3.90 -10.21 6.06
C ASP A 66 2.78 -9.39 6.73
N PRO A 67 1.87 -8.75 5.98
CA PRO A 67 0.70 -8.06 6.53
C PRO A 67 -0.18 -8.93 7.44
N PHE A 68 -0.15 -10.24 7.27
CA PHE A 68 -0.96 -11.21 8.02
C PHE A 68 -0.13 -12.05 8.99
N GLY A 69 1.14 -11.72 9.18
CA GLY A 69 2.01 -12.34 10.18
C GLY A 69 1.95 -11.65 11.56
N ASP A 70 2.98 -11.89 12.35
CA ASP A 70 3.05 -11.47 13.76
C ASP A 70 3.88 -10.19 14.01
N ALA A 71 4.23 -9.46 12.95
CA ALA A 71 4.95 -8.19 13.06
C ALA A 71 4.09 -7.12 13.78
N PRO A 72 4.70 -6.01 14.27
CA PRO A 72 3.94 -4.90 14.83
C PRO A 72 2.83 -4.41 13.89
N LEU A 73 1.65 -4.10 14.45
CA LEU A 73 0.45 -3.75 13.70
C LEU A 73 0.68 -2.62 12.68
N VAL A 74 1.44 -1.59 13.06
CA VAL A 74 1.78 -0.47 12.16
C VAL A 74 2.58 -0.92 10.95
N ASP A 75 3.55 -1.83 11.12
CA ASP A 75 4.38 -2.31 10.02
C ASP A 75 3.59 -3.24 9.10
N ARG A 76 2.68 -4.05 9.66
CA ARG A 76 1.74 -4.88 8.89
C ARG A 76 0.80 -4.02 8.04
N ALA A 77 0.21 -2.99 8.62
CA ALA A 77 -0.66 -2.06 7.90
C ALA A 77 0.09 -1.31 6.79
N ARG A 78 1.31 -0.84 7.07
CA ARG A 78 2.21 -0.23 6.06
C ARG A 78 2.53 -1.19 4.93
N ALA A 79 2.87 -2.44 5.25
CA ALA A 79 3.17 -3.46 4.24
C ALA A 79 1.96 -3.71 3.31
N TYR A 80 0.75 -3.74 3.89
CA TYR A 80 -0.49 -3.88 3.13
C TYR A 80 -0.73 -2.68 2.20
N LEU A 81 -0.58 -1.46 2.72
CA LEU A 81 -0.76 -0.22 1.98
C LEU A 81 0.31 -0.05 0.88
N ASP A 82 1.56 -0.45 1.12
CA ASP A 82 2.62 -0.45 0.11
C ASP A 82 2.26 -1.39 -1.05
N ALA A 83 1.87 -2.63 -0.72
CA ALA A 83 1.55 -3.64 -1.72
C ALA A 83 0.30 -3.29 -2.54
N ASN A 84 -0.71 -2.65 -1.94
CA ASN A 84 -2.03 -2.49 -2.58
C ASN A 84 -2.34 -1.05 -3.02
N CYS A 85 -1.64 -0.04 -2.50
CA CYS A 85 -2.00 1.37 -2.71
C CYS A 85 -0.82 2.22 -3.24
N ALA A 86 0.42 1.90 -2.90
CA ALA A 86 1.59 2.75 -3.22
C ALA A 86 1.91 2.89 -4.71
N HIS A 87 1.34 2.04 -5.56
CA HIS A 87 1.43 2.20 -7.02
C HIS A 87 0.88 3.56 -7.47
N CYS A 88 -0.18 4.04 -6.83
CA CYS A 88 -0.78 5.35 -7.10
C CYS A 88 -0.45 6.36 -6.00
N HIS A 89 -0.52 5.93 -4.74
CA HIS A 89 -0.33 6.75 -3.55
C HIS A 89 1.14 6.72 -3.10
N SER A 90 2.02 7.32 -3.88
CA SER A 90 3.45 7.48 -3.54
C SER A 90 3.99 8.80 -4.09
N ALA A 91 5.19 9.19 -3.68
CA ALA A 91 5.83 10.42 -4.16
C ALA A 91 5.96 10.47 -5.70
N GLU A 92 6.11 9.32 -6.34
CA GLU A 92 6.24 9.17 -7.79
C GLU A 92 4.99 8.56 -8.45
N GLY A 93 3.95 8.27 -7.67
CA GLY A 93 2.71 7.63 -8.14
C GLY A 93 1.79 8.58 -8.92
N ALA A 94 0.83 8.01 -9.63
CA ALA A 94 -0.10 8.74 -10.50
C ALA A 94 -0.96 9.81 -9.80
N VAL A 95 -1.05 9.76 -8.46
CA VAL A 95 -1.81 10.74 -7.67
C VAL A 95 -0.95 11.48 -6.64
N ASN A 96 0.36 11.60 -6.87
CA ASN A 96 1.29 12.26 -5.95
C ASN A 96 0.89 13.70 -5.55
N GLN A 97 0.22 14.44 -6.44
CA GLN A 97 -0.34 15.77 -6.20
C GLN A 97 -1.42 15.81 -5.10
N LYS A 98 -1.93 14.64 -4.68
CA LYS A 98 -2.84 14.51 -3.53
C LYS A 98 -2.10 14.49 -2.19
N ALA A 99 -0.77 14.34 -2.19
CA ALA A 99 0.10 14.29 -1.01
C ALA A 99 -0.29 13.23 0.03
N LEU A 100 -0.82 12.09 -0.42
CA LEU A 100 -1.14 10.94 0.43
C LEU A 100 -0.24 9.78 0.00
N PHE A 101 0.67 9.39 0.88
CA PHE A 101 1.78 8.50 0.58
C PHE A 101 1.67 7.22 1.42
N PHE A 102 1.58 6.10 0.72
CA PHE A 102 1.43 4.76 1.26
C PHE A 102 2.60 3.85 0.88
N ASP A 103 3.59 4.37 0.18
CA ASP A 103 4.82 3.62 -0.06
C ASP A 103 5.63 3.42 1.23
N TRP A 104 6.38 2.33 1.26
CA TRP A 104 7.16 1.91 2.42
C TRP A 104 8.09 3.02 2.95
N GLU A 105 8.73 3.75 2.05
CA GLU A 105 9.69 4.81 2.36
C GLU A 105 9.04 6.04 3.02
N HIS A 106 7.92 6.53 2.49
CA HIS A 106 7.26 7.74 2.99
C HIS A 106 6.26 7.48 4.12
N SER A 107 5.87 6.23 4.36
CA SER A 107 4.96 5.85 5.45
C SER A 107 5.66 5.48 6.76
N ASP A 108 6.99 5.62 6.84
CA ASP A 108 7.76 5.29 8.04
C ASP A 108 7.39 6.17 9.24
N PRO A 109 6.88 5.60 10.36
CA PRO A 109 6.52 6.37 11.54
C PRO A 109 7.67 7.21 12.13
N ALA A 110 8.93 6.85 11.85
CA ALA A 110 10.09 7.60 12.32
C ALA A 110 10.35 8.91 11.54
N SER A 111 9.84 9.01 10.30
CA SER A 111 10.10 10.17 9.43
C SER A 111 8.86 10.80 8.80
N ALA A 112 7.76 10.07 8.69
CA ALA A 112 6.51 10.54 8.13
C ALA A 112 5.83 11.56 9.05
N THR A 113 5.23 12.59 8.47
CA THR A 113 4.29 13.43 9.20
C THR A 113 2.90 12.79 9.22
N PRO A 114 2.03 13.09 10.20
CA PRO A 114 0.65 12.60 10.19
C PRO A 114 -0.10 12.90 8.88
N LEU A 115 0.16 14.07 8.28
CA LEU A 115 -0.48 14.47 7.03
C LEU A 115 -0.02 13.64 5.82
N ASP A 116 1.24 13.18 5.80
CA ASP A 116 1.78 12.36 4.70
C ASP A 116 0.99 11.06 4.54
N ILE A 117 0.56 10.47 5.66
CA ILE A 117 -0.22 9.23 5.70
C ILE A 117 -1.74 9.45 5.85
N GLY A 118 -2.20 10.70 5.82
CA GLY A 118 -3.64 11.03 5.81
C GLY A 118 -4.30 11.20 7.17
N ILE A 119 -3.55 11.21 8.27
CA ILE A 119 -4.11 11.45 9.61
C ILE A 119 -4.62 12.88 9.72
N CYS A 120 -5.89 13.03 10.09
CA CYS A 120 -6.62 14.31 10.20
C CYS A 120 -6.50 15.19 8.95
N LYS A 121 -6.26 14.58 7.79
CA LYS A 121 -6.05 15.30 6.54
C LYS A 121 -7.34 15.36 5.74
N VAL A 122 -7.75 16.56 5.34
CA VAL A 122 -8.85 16.75 4.39
C VAL A 122 -8.32 16.48 2.97
N PRO A 123 -8.90 15.56 2.19
CA PRO A 123 -8.43 15.28 0.84
C PRO A 123 -8.65 16.49 -0.07
N THR A 124 -7.61 16.88 -0.80
CA THR A 124 -7.67 18.00 -1.76
C THR A 124 -8.64 17.73 -2.91
N SER A 125 -8.89 16.46 -3.26
CA SER A 125 -10.07 16.04 -4.01
C SER A 125 -10.21 14.52 -3.95
N ALA A 126 -11.31 14.06 -3.34
CA ALA A 126 -11.77 12.66 -3.38
C ALA A 126 -12.83 12.41 -4.46
N GLY A 127 -13.12 13.41 -5.32
CA GLY A 127 -14.14 13.29 -6.37
C GLY A 127 -15.56 13.07 -5.83
N GLY A 128 -15.86 13.48 -4.60
CA GLY A 128 -17.14 13.23 -3.92
C GLY A 128 -17.26 11.82 -3.33
N ALA A 129 -16.24 10.97 -3.47
CA ALA A 129 -16.19 9.61 -2.95
C ALA A 129 -15.70 9.56 -1.48
N THR A 130 -16.17 10.48 -0.64
CA THR A 130 -15.79 10.57 0.77
C THR A 130 -16.74 9.82 1.69
N CYS A 131 -17.89 9.36 1.19
CA CYS A 131 -18.93 8.71 1.99
C CYS A 131 -19.42 9.58 3.15
N GLU A 132 -19.59 10.88 2.89
CA GLU A 132 -19.99 11.89 3.89
C GLU A 132 -18.98 12.08 5.04
N ARG A 133 -17.77 11.52 4.92
CA ARG A 133 -16.66 11.70 5.86
C ARG A 133 -15.77 12.88 5.43
N ILE A 134 -15.01 13.43 6.39
CA ILE A 134 -14.21 14.65 6.20
C ILE A 134 -12.71 14.34 6.00
N TYR A 135 -12.16 13.43 6.81
CA TYR A 135 -10.72 13.17 6.87
C TYR A 135 -10.35 11.83 6.24
N ASP A 136 -9.16 11.77 5.62
CA ASP A 136 -8.60 10.54 5.03
C ASP A 136 -8.54 9.42 6.09
N ILE A 137 -7.95 9.72 7.26
CA ILE A 137 -7.91 8.87 8.45
C ILE A 137 -8.24 9.71 9.70
N VAL A 138 -9.14 9.19 10.53
CA VAL A 138 -9.45 9.71 11.88
C VAL A 138 -8.89 8.71 12.91
N PRO A 139 -7.85 9.07 13.68
CA PRO A 139 -7.26 8.18 14.68
C PRO A 139 -8.29 7.66 15.68
N GLY A 140 -8.34 6.34 15.89
CA GLY A 140 -9.29 5.69 16.79
C GLY A 140 -10.71 5.55 16.23
N ALA A 141 -11.05 6.19 15.10
CA ALA A 141 -12.40 6.20 14.52
C ALA A 141 -12.40 5.68 13.06
N PRO A 142 -12.29 4.35 12.85
CA PRO A 142 -12.28 3.77 11.50
C PRO A 142 -13.55 4.07 10.71
N ASP A 143 -14.72 4.14 11.37
CA ASP A 143 -16.00 4.44 10.71
C ASP A 143 -16.15 5.90 10.29
N GLU A 144 -15.27 6.79 10.75
CA GLU A 144 -15.21 8.19 10.34
C GLU A 144 -14.11 8.45 9.30
N SER A 145 -13.27 7.45 9.00
CA SER A 145 -12.12 7.56 8.10
C SER A 145 -12.52 7.29 6.65
N ILE A 146 -12.24 8.22 5.71
CA ILE A 146 -12.54 8.01 4.28
C ILE A 146 -11.88 6.73 3.76
N LEU A 147 -10.65 6.43 4.19
CA LEU A 147 -9.91 5.23 3.80
C LEU A 147 -10.77 3.95 3.95
N MET A 148 -11.39 3.76 5.11
CA MET A 148 -12.18 2.55 5.39
C MET A 148 -13.39 2.43 4.49
N CYS A 149 -14.13 3.52 4.25
CA CYS A 149 -15.28 3.46 3.35
C CYS A 149 -14.88 3.00 1.95
N ARG A 150 -13.74 3.51 1.45
CA ARG A 150 -13.29 3.21 0.09
C ARG A 150 -12.73 1.80 -0.05
N VAL A 151 -12.02 1.32 0.99
CA VAL A 151 -11.50 -0.04 1.04
C VAL A 151 -12.61 -1.07 1.25
N GLU A 152 -13.70 -0.73 1.92
CA GLU A 152 -14.82 -1.67 2.17
C GLU A 152 -15.89 -1.64 1.08
N SER A 153 -15.87 -0.65 0.18
CA SER A 153 -16.87 -0.48 -0.87
C SER A 153 -16.53 -1.22 -2.17
N ASP A 154 -17.55 -1.74 -2.85
CA ASP A 154 -17.53 -2.25 -4.21
C ASP A 154 -18.22 -1.31 -5.23
N GLU A 155 -18.75 -0.18 -4.76
CA GLU A 155 -19.42 0.82 -5.59
C GLU A 155 -18.42 1.52 -6.52
N PRO A 156 -18.63 1.54 -7.86
CA PRO A 156 -17.62 1.94 -8.85
C PRO A 156 -16.96 3.31 -8.66
N LYS A 157 -17.62 4.25 -7.98
CA LYS A 157 -17.08 5.59 -7.72
C LYS A 157 -16.39 5.71 -6.36
N VAL A 158 -16.59 4.76 -5.46
CA VAL A 158 -16.10 4.78 -4.08
C VAL A 158 -14.93 3.83 -3.89
N ILE A 159 -15.03 2.64 -4.50
CA ILE A 159 -14.06 1.56 -4.49
C ILE A 159 -12.60 2.02 -4.65
N MET A 160 -11.73 1.49 -3.79
CA MET A 160 -10.28 1.57 -3.93
C MET A 160 -9.65 0.17 -3.91
N PRO A 161 -8.63 -0.09 -4.76
CA PRO A 161 -8.26 0.70 -5.94
C PRO A 161 -9.40 0.76 -6.99
N PRO A 162 -9.50 1.84 -7.79
CA PRO A 162 -10.61 2.06 -8.71
C PRO A 162 -10.55 1.16 -9.95
N LEU A 163 -9.37 0.60 -10.23
CA LEU A 163 -9.08 -0.30 -11.34
C LEU A 163 -8.54 -1.61 -10.80
N GLY A 164 -8.74 -2.71 -11.56
CA GLY A 164 -8.17 -4.01 -11.23
C GLY A 164 -8.85 -4.78 -10.08
N ARG A 165 -9.69 -4.13 -9.25
CA ARG A 165 -10.46 -4.79 -8.18
C ARG A 165 -11.89 -5.14 -8.61
N ARG A 166 -12.46 -6.17 -7.96
CA ARG A 166 -13.88 -6.58 -8.10
C ARG A 166 -14.53 -7.01 -6.79
N LEU A 167 -13.73 -7.42 -5.81
CA LEU A 167 -14.19 -7.95 -4.53
C LEU A 167 -13.48 -7.20 -3.42
N VAL A 168 -14.14 -7.17 -2.26
CA VAL A 168 -13.50 -6.73 -1.02
C VAL A 168 -12.43 -7.73 -0.62
N HIS A 169 -11.30 -7.20 -0.14
CA HIS A 169 -10.29 -8.01 0.51
C HIS A 169 -10.50 -7.86 2.00
N ASP A 170 -11.28 -8.77 2.56
CA ASP A 170 -11.84 -8.65 3.90
C ASP A 170 -10.74 -8.66 4.97
N GLU A 171 -9.70 -9.47 4.78
CA GLU A 171 -8.54 -9.56 5.66
C GLU A 171 -7.75 -8.24 5.67
N GLY A 172 -7.54 -7.65 4.50
CA GLY A 172 -6.89 -6.35 4.37
C GLY A 172 -7.71 -5.20 4.97
N ALA A 173 -9.03 -5.21 4.77
CA ALA A 173 -9.93 -4.24 5.39
C ALA A 173 -9.92 -4.37 6.92
N ALA A 174 -9.98 -5.60 7.44
CA ALA A 174 -9.90 -5.86 8.87
C ALA A 174 -8.58 -5.37 9.48
N LEU A 175 -7.44 -5.60 8.81
CA LEU A 175 -6.13 -5.11 9.24
C LEU A 175 -6.09 -3.58 9.33
N LEU A 176 -6.58 -2.88 8.31
CA LEU A 176 -6.60 -1.41 8.32
C LEU A 176 -7.55 -0.85 9.38
N ARG A 177 -8.69 -1.51 9.60
CA ARG A 177 -9.64 -1.17 10.65
C ARG A 177 -9.02 -1.31 12.04
N GLU A 178 -8.33 -2.42 12.29
CA GLU A 178 -7.59 -2.65 13.54
C GLU A 178 -6.51 -1.58 13.73
N TRP A 179 -5.73 -1.31 12.68
CA TRP A 179 -4.67 -0.29 12.71
C TRP A 179 -5.21 1.10 13.06
N ILE A 180 -6.29 1.55 12.42
CA ILE A 180 -6.89 2.87 12.73
C ILE A 180 -7.49 2.88 14.14
N ALA A 181 -8.20 1.83 14.55
CA ALA A 181 -8.80 1.74 15.88
C ALA A 181 -7.75 1.74 17.01
N ALA A 182 -6.55 1.20 16.75
CA ALA A 182 -5.46 1.15 17.71
C ALA A 182 -4.68 2.47 17.83
N MET A 183 -4.90 3.45 16.94
CA MET A 183 -4.26 4.74 17.06
C MET A 183 -4.75 5.48 18.31
N PRO A 184 -3.88 6.26 18.99
CA PRO A 184 -4.34 7.19 20.01
C PRO A 184 -5.37 8.13 19.40
N ALA A 185 -6.56 8.20 20.00
CA ALA A 185 -7.58 9.13 19.54
C ALA A 185 -7.03 10.55 19.56
N ASP A 186 -7.19 11.25 18.44
CA ASP A 186 -6.79 12.63 18.26
C ASP A 186 -8.03 13.43 17.86
N ASP A 187 -8.10 14.68 18.32
CA ASP A 187 -9.19 15.57 17.93
C ASP A 187 -8.83 16.19 16.59
N CYS A 188 -9.32 15.58 15.51
CA CYS A 188 -9.18 16.17 14.18
C CYS A 188 -10.05 17.43 14.01
N HIS A 189 -10.85 17.84 15.01
CA HIS A 189 -11.78 18.97 14.96
C HIS A 189 -11.21 20.30 15.46
#